data_AF-E1QWY7-F1
#
_entry.id   AF-E1QWY7-F1
#
_cell.length_a   1.000
_cell.length_b   1.000
_cell.length_c   1.000
_cell.angle_alpha   90.00
_cell.angle_beta   90.00
_cell.angle_gamma   90.00
#
_symmetry.space_group_name_H-M   'P 1'
#
loop_
_entity.id
_entity.type
_entity.pdbx_description
1 polymer ?
#
loop_
_entity_poly.entity_id
_entity_poly.type
_entity_poly.pdbx_seq_one_letter_code
_entity_poly.pdbx_strand_id
1 'polypeptide(L)'
;MSEMAALYAQEMDCQSRVDELVRVLDSLADFRNQVNVARADFEGQLDDKVRRAYRASDLSGRLAKKYAEKTVGYLTGEFGRNMAYDFAEVDAQAAAATIRVDEELDEELDEELARLTSIRERIRAERAREQVVQAARQAEQAARRSGRR
;
A
#
# COMPACT_ATOMS: atom_id res chain seq x y z
N MET A 1 -17.89 -33.08 3.02
CA MET A 1 -17.23 -32.28 1.97
C MET A 1 -15.96 -33.00 1.57
N SER A 2 -15.60 -33.04 0.28
CA SER A 2 -14.33 -33.70 -0.14
C SER A 2 -13.14 -32.85 0.32
N GLU A 3 -12.03 -33.48 0.70
CA GLU A 3 -10.80 -32.82 1.12
C GLU A 3 -10.29 -31.82 0.07
N MET A 4 -10.49 -32.15 -1.21
CA MET A 4 -10.18 -31.30 -2.35
C MET A 4 -11.04 -30.03 -2.38
N ALA A 5 -12.33 -30.12 -2.06
CA ALA A 5 -13.20 -28.94 -1.99
C ALA A 5 -12.79 -27.99 -0.84
N ALA A 6 -12.32 -28.53 0.28
CA ALA A 6 -11.82 -27.72 1.40
C ALA A 6 -10.52 -26.98 1.04
N LEU A 7 -9.61 -27.63 0.30
CA LEU A 7 -8.37 -27.00 -0.16
C LEU A 7 -8.61 -25.86 -1.16
N TYR A 8 -9.56 -25.99 -2.09
CA TYR A 8 -9.89 -24.88 -3.00
C TYR A 8 -10.55 -23.70 -2.28
N ALA A 9 -11.38 -23.97 -1.27
CA ALA A 9 -11.93 -22.89 -0.44
C ALA A 9 -10.82 -22.13 0.28
N GLN A 10 -9.86 -22.85 0.88
CA GLN A 10 -8.68 -22.23 1.49
C GLN A 10 -7.82 -21.45 0.49
N GLU A 11 -7.65 -21.97 -0.74
CA GLU A 11 -6.93 -21.24 -1.80
C GLU A 11 -7.64 -19.93 -2.17
N MET A 12 -8.96 -19.96 -2.33
CA MET A 12 -9.75 -18.76 -2.64
C MET A 12 -9.68 -17.71 -1.52
N ASP A 13 -9.83 -18.15 -0.26
CA ASP A 13 -9.77 -17.24 0.89
C ASP A 13 -8.39 -16.59 1.01
N CYS A 14 -7.32 -17.37 0.86
CA CYS A 14 -5.95 -16.88 0.89
C CYS A 14 -5.64 -15.93 -0.29
N GLN A 15 -6.10 -16.26 -1.51
CA GLN A 15 -5.97 -15.37 -2.66
C GLN A 15 -6.72 -14.05 -2.45
N SER A 16 -7.92 -14.09 -1.87
CA SER A 16 -8.67 -12.87 -1.55
C SER A 16 -7.95 -11.99 -0.53
N ARG A 17 -7.27 -12.60 0.46
CA ARG A 17 -6.49 -11.87 1.45
C ARG A 17 -5.26 -11.21 0.81
N VAL A 18 -4.54 -11.93 -0.05
CA VAL A 18 -3.42 -11.38 -0.83
C VAL A 18 -3.87 -10.17 -1.67
N ASP A 19 -4.98 -10.30 -2.39
CA ASP A 19 -5.51 -9.21 -3.22
C ASP A 19 -5.95 -7.98 -2.38
N GLU A 20 -6.40 -8.20 -1.15
CA GLU A 20 -6.72 -7.12 -0.20
C GLU A 20 -5.45 -6.40 0.27
N LEU A 21 -4.44 -7.16 0.72
CA LEU A 21 -3.17 -6.61 1.22
C LEU A 21 -2.46 -5.77 0.14
N VAL A 22 -2.41 -6.25 -1.10
CA VAL A 22 -1.83 -5.51 -2.23
C VAL A 22 -2.54 -4.17 -2.44
N ARG A 23 -3.89 -4.13 -2.38
CA ARG A 23 -4.63 -2.87 -2.53
C ARG A 23 -4.38 -1.90 -1.40
N VAL A 24 -4.18 -2.39 -0.18
CA VAL A 24 -3.87 -1.55 0.98
C VAL A 24 -2.49 -0.92 0.83
N LEU A 25 -1.48 -1.71 0.42
CA LEU A 25 -0.13 -1.23 0.12
C LEU A 25 -0.14 -0.15 -0.98
N ASP A 26 -0.85 -0.38 -2.08
CA ASP A 26 -1.00 0.61 -3.16
C ASP A 26 -1.64 1.91 -2.63
N SER A 27 -2.70 1.80 -1.82
CA SER A 27 -3.40 2.95 -1.22
C SER A 27 -2.51 3.74 -0.26
N LEU A 28 -1.64 3.06 0.48
CA LEU A 28 -0.68 3.66 1.39
C LEU A 28 0.39 4.46 0.62
N ALA A 29 0.88 3.90 -0.49
CA ALA A 29 1.81 4.58 -1.40
C ALA A 29 1.17 5.84 -2.01
N ASP A 30 -0.09 5.77 -2.42
CA ASP A 30 -0.85 6.91 -2.94
C ASP A 30 -1.05 8.00 -1.89
N PHE A 31 -1.39 7.63 -0.65
CA PHE A 31 -1.54 8.59 0.44
C PHE A 31 -0.23 9.33 0.73
N ARG A 32 0.90 8.62 0.75
CA ARG A 32 2.24 9.23 0.89
C ARG A 32 2.51 10.26 -0.20
N ASN A 33 2.14 9.94 -1.44
CA ASN A 33 2.28 10.86 -2.56
C ASN A 33 1.40 12.12 -2.38
N GLN A 34 0.16 11.97 -1.90
CA GLN A 34 -0.74 13.10 -1.62
C GLN A 34 -0.18 14.05 -0.55
N VAL A 35 0.39 13.50 0.53
CA VAL A 35 1.03 14.32 1.59
C VAL A 35 2.20 15.13 1.02
N ASN A 36 3.04 14.51 0.19
CA ASN A 36 4.15 15.19 -0.47
C ASN A 36 3.69 16.33 -1.40
N VAL A 37 2.64 16.08 -2.20
CA VAL A 37 2.06 17.11 -3.08
C VAL A 37 1.47 18.27 -2.28
N ALA A 38 0.71 17.98 -1.22
CA ALA A 38 0.10 19.01 -0.38
C ALA A 38 1.16 19.91 0.29
N ARG A 39 2.28 19.31 0.73
CA ARG A 39 3.43 20.05 1.25
C ARG A 39 4.05 20.96 0.20
N ALA A 40 4.33 20.44 -1.00
CA ALA A 40 4.92 21.22 -2.09
C ALA A 40 4.01 22.40 -2.52
N ASP A 41 2.70 22.17 -2.58
CA ASP A 41 1.71 23.21 -2.89
C ASP A 41 1.71 24.32 -1.83
N PHE A 42 1.78 23.97 -0.55
CA PHE A 42 1.86 24.94 0.53
C PHE A 42 3.15 25.77 0.46
N GLU A 43 4.30 25.14 0.28
CA GLU A 43 5.59 25.80 0.14
C GLU A 43 5.57 26.79 -1.05
N GLY A 44 4.98 26.37 -2.19
CA GLY A 44 4.80 27.23 -3.36
C GLY A 44 3.88 28.43 -3.11
N GLN A 45 2.77 28.24 -2.39
CA GLN A 45 1.87 29.34 -2.02
C GLN A 45 2.53 30.34 -1.06
N LEU A 46 3.32 29.86 -0.11
CA LEU A 46 4.05 30.72 0.82
C LEU A 46 5.07 31.59 0.06
N ASP A 47 5.85 30.99 -0.84
CA ASP A 47 6.82 31.71 -1.66
C ASP A 47 6.15 32.75 -2.57
N ASP A 48 5.03 32.42 -3.23
CA ASP A 48 4.28 33.40 -4.02
C ASP A 48 3.78 34.58 -3.18
N LYS A 49 3.28 34.33 -1.96
CA LYS A 49 2.86 35.40 -1.04
C LYS A 49 4.03 36.28 -0.62
N VAL A 50 5.19 35.71 -0.33
CA VAL A 50 6.42 36.45 -0.02
C VAL A 50 6.83 37.31 -1.22
N ARG A 51 6.87 36.76 -2.43
CA ARG A 51 7.19 37.52 -3.66
C ARG A 51 6.20 38.64 -3.93
N ARG A 52 4.91 38.43 -3.69
CA ARG A 52 3.87 39.48 -3.85
C ARG A 52 4.05 40.60 -2.83
N ALA A 53 4.38 40.27 -1.59
CA ALA A 53 4.67 41.27 -0.56
C ALA A 53 5.89 42.13 -0.95
N TYR A 54 6.98 41.52 -1.45
CA TYR A 54 8.11 42.27 -1.99
C TYR A 54 7.73 43.17 -3.16
N ARG A 55 6.99 42.66 -4.16
CA ARG A 55 6.55 43.47 -5.31
C ARG A 55 5.64 44.63 -4.89
N ALA A 56 4.76 44.44 -3.91
CA ALA A 56 3.92 45.50 -3.37
C ALA A 56 4.75 46.58 -2.65
N SER A 57 5.87 46.20 -2.03
CA SER A 57 6.82 47.14 -1.40
C SER A 57 7.50 48.06 -2.41
N ASP A 58 7.73 47.57 -3.64
CA ASP A 58 8.39 48.32 -4.71
C ASP A 58 7.45 49.31 -5.43
N LEU A 59 6.15 49.04 -5.40
CA LEU A 59 5.12 49.83 -6.11
C LEU A 59 4.51 50.97 -5.27
N SER A 60 4.86 51.09 -3.99
CA SER A 60 4.11 51.92 -3.04
C SER A 60 5.00 52.78 -2.15
N GLY A 61 4.44 53.87 -1.61
CA GLY A 61 5.16 54.83 -0.77
C GLY A 61 5.73 54.23 0.53
N ARG A 62 6.55 55.01 1.24
CA ARG A 62 7.33 54.61 2.43
C ARG A 62 6.56 53.80 3.48
N LEU A 63 5.27 54.09 3.67
CA LEU A 63 4.40 53.38 4.61
C LEU A 63 4.10 51.95 4.16
N ALA A 64 3.79 51.75 2.88
CA ALA A 64 3.42 50.46 2.34
C ALA A 64 4.66 49.56 2.14
N LYS A 65 5.84 50.14 1.88
CA LYS A 65 7.12 49.43 2.04
C LYS A 65 7.31 48.86 3.46
N LYS A 66 7.07 49.65 4.49
CA LYS A 66 7.18 49.22 5.91
C LYS A 66 6.19 48.10 6.25
N TYR A 67 4.95 48.17 5.74
CA TYR A 67 3.97 47.10 5.93
C TYR A 67 4.39 45.81 5.21
N ALA A 68 4.87 45.92 3.97
CA ALA A 68 5.36 44.77 3.21
C ALA A 68 6.57 44.10 3.88
N GLU A 69 7.55 44.87 4.36
CA GLU A 69 8.70 44.35 5.13
C GLU A 69 8.25 43.60 6.40
N LYS A 70 7.27 44.13 7.13
CA LYS A 70 6.69 43.46 8.30
C LYS A 70 5.96 42.17 7.93
N THR A 71 5.18 42.19 6.85
CA THR A 71 4.47 41.00 6.35
C THR A 71 5.44 39.92 5.89
N VAL A 72 6.48 40.27 5.14
CA VAL A 72 7.54 39.33 4.77
C VAL A 72 8.21 38.78 6.01
N GLY A 73 8.62 39.63 6.96
CA GLY A 73 9.27 39.20 8.20
C GLY A 73 8.42 38.25 9.04
N TYR A 74 7.10 38.44 9.06
CA TYR A 74 6.17 37.49 9.69
C TYR A 74 6.11 36.15 8.92
N LEU A 75 5.92 36.21 7.59
CA LEU A 75 5.79 35.04 6.72
C LEU A 75 7.06 34.18 6.67
N THR A 76 8.24 34.80 6.60
CA THR A 76 9.53 34.09 6.57
C THR A 76 10.10 33.81 7.95
N GLY A 77 9.57 34.48 8.98
CA GLY A 77 10.05 34.39 10.36
C GLY A 77 9.24 33.39 11.17
N GLU A 78 8.32 33.90 11.99
CA GLU A 78 7.55 33.09 12.92
C GLU A 78 6.62 32.11 12.20
N PHE A 79 5.86 32.60 11.21
CA PHE A 79 4.90 31.76 10.49
C PHE A 79 5.61 30.66 9.67
N GLY A 80 6.61 31.03 8.88
CA GLY A 80 7.35 30.10 8.04
C GLY A 80 8.12 29.05 8.84
N ARG A 81 8.73 29.43 9.97
CA ARG A 81 9.45 28.46 10.82
C ARG A 81 8.53 27.50 11.56
N ASN A 82 7.43 28.00 12.12
CA ASN A 82 6.46 27.14 12.81
C ASN A 82 5.82 26.15 11.82
N MET A 83 5.43 26.63 10.64
CA MET A 83 4.89 25.76 9.59
C MET A 83 5.93 24.74 9.09
N ALA A 84 7.17 25.14 8.84
CA ALA A 84 8.21 24.21 8.42
C ALA A 84 8.48 23.12 9.49
N TYR A 85 8.42 23.49 10.76
CA TYR A 85 8.52 22.54 11.87
C TYR A 85 7.32 21.58 11.90
N ASP A 86 6.10 22.10 11.85
CA ASP A 86 4.88 21.29 11.86
C ASP A 86 4.83 20.32 10.67
N PHE A 87 5.22 20.76 9.47
CA PHE A 87 5.33 19.88 8.30
C PHE A 87 6.41 18.84 8.46
N ALA A 88 7.58 19.17 9.02
CA ALA A 88 8.63 18.20 9.26
C ALA A 88 8.22 17.16 10.31
N GLU A 89 7.48 17.57 11.33
CA GLU A 89 6.93 16.66 12.34
C GLU A 89 5.87 15.72 11.74
N VAL A 90 4.91 16.26 10.98
CA VAL A 90 3.89 15.46 10.28
C VAL A 90 4.53 14.51 9.27
N ASP A 91 5.52 14.96 8.52
CA ASP A 91 6.25 14.14 7.54
C ASP A 91 7.02 13.00 8.23
N ALA A 92 7.68 13.28 9.35
CA ALA A 92 8.36 12.26 10.15
C ALA A 92 7.38 11.25 10.76
N GLN A 93 6.24 11.71 11.28
CA GLN A 93 5.20 10.84 11.83
C GLN A 93 4.56 9.98 10.73
N ALA A 94 4.24 10.58 9.58
CA ALA A 94 3.70 9.88 8.43
C ALA A 94 4.69 8.84 7.91
N ALA A 95 5.96 9.21 7.70
CA ALA A 95 7.00 8.29 7.25
C ALA A 95 7.19 7.12 8.23
N ALA A 96 7.25 7.38 9.54
CA ALA A 96 7.41 6.33 10.54
C ALA A 96 6.19 5.39 10.62
N ALA A 97 4.98 5.93 10.50
CA ALA A 97 3.75 5.13 10.46
C ALA A 97 3.67 4.30 9.17
N THR A 98 3.99 4.91 8.03
CA THR A 98 4.04 4.24 6.73
C THR A 98 5.06 3.11 6.73
N ILE A 99 6.29 3.33 7.23
CA ILE A 99 7.33 2.29 7.28
C ILE A 99 6.86 1.09 8.11
N ARG A 100 6.30 1.33 9.31
CA ARG A 100 5.80 0.23 10.15
C ARG A 100 4.67 -0.53 9.48
N VAL A 101 3.74 0.19 8.84
CA VAL A 101 2.60 -0.45 8.17
C VAL A 101 3.04 -1.17 6.89
N ASP A 102 3.98 -0.63 6.11
CA ASP A 102 4.59 -1.33 4.96
C ASP A 102 5.28 -2.61 5.43
N GLU A 103 6.14 -2.53 6.46
CA GLU A 103 6.87 -3.69 6.99
C GLU A 103 5.89 -4.77 7.51
N GLU A 104 4.89 -4.40 8.31
CA GLU A 104 3.89 -5.34 8.84
C GLU A 104 3.04 -5.97 7.72
N LEU A 105 2.64 -5.18 6.70
CA LEU A 105 1.83 -5.68 5.60
C LEU A 105 2.63 -6.52 4.60
N ASP A 106 3.89 -6.18 4.35
CA ASP A 106 4.79 -6.95 3.50
C ASP A 106 5.11 -8.30 4.15
N GLU A 107 5.36 -8.32 5.46
CA GLU A 107 5.52 -9.58 6.22
C GLU A 107 4.25 -10.44 6.15
N GLU A 108 3.06 -9.85 6.36
CA GLU A 108 1.79 -10.57 6.25
C GLU A 108 1.57 -11.10 4.82
N LEU A 109 1.92 -10.30 3.80
CA LEU A 109 1.82 -10.68 2.39
C LEU A 109 2.74 -11.87 2.06
N ASP A 110 4.00 -11.83 2.51
CA ASP A 110 4.96 -12.93 2.32
C ASP A 110 4.48 -14.22 3.00
N GLU A 111 3.92 -14.12 4.21
CA GLU A 111 3.32 -15.26 4.91
C GLU A 111 2.15 -15.86 4.12
N GLU A 112 1.23 -15.03 3.63
CA GLU A 112 0.07 -15.49 2.87
C GLU A 112 0.47 -16.06 1.50
N LEU A 113 1.48 -15.48 0.83
CA LEU A 113 2.05 -16.04 -0.41
C LEU A 113 2.68 -17.43 -0.18
N ALA A 114 3.38 -17.61 0.95
CA ALA A 114 3.93 -18.89 1.34
C ALA A 114 2.82 -19.92 1.63
N ARG A 115 1.75 -19.51 2.34
CA ARG A 115 0.57 -20.35 2.60
C ARG A 115 -0.13 -20.74 1.30
N LEU A 116 -0.35 -19.80 0.40
CA LEU A 116 -0.97 -20.04 -0.91
C LEU A 116 -0.18 -21.06 -1.72
N THR A 117 1.15 -20.92 -1.72
CA THR A 117 2.06 -21.86 -2.41
C THR A 117 1.94 -23.27 -1.82
N SER A 118 1.95 -23.38 -0.50
CA SER A 118 1.76 -24.66 0.21
C SER A 118 0.40 -25.30 -0.09
N ILE A 119 -0.68 -24.52 -0.08
CA ILE A 119 -2.04 -25.00 -0.42
C ILE A 119 -2.04 -25.53 -1.87
N ARG A 120 -1.48 -24.80 -2.82
CA ARG A 120 -1.38 -25.21 -4.23
C ARG A 120 -0.60 -26.51 -4.41
N GLU A 121 0.48 -26.71 -3.65
CA GLU A 121 1.23 -27.97 -3.66
C GLU A 121 0.40 -29.13 -3.11
N ARG A 122 -0.33 -28.92 -2.01
CA ARG A 122 -1.25 -29.92 -1.46
C ARG A 122 -2.35 -30.29 -2.46
N ILE A 123 -2.93 -29.30 -3.14
CA ILE A 123 -3.91 -29.51 -4.23
C ILE A 123 -3.32 -30.40 -5.33
N ARG A 124 -2.07 -30.13 -5.76
CA ARG A 124 -1.40 -30.94 -6.78
C ARG A 124 -1.17 -32.38 -6.31
N ALA A 125 -0.72 -32.55 -5.07
CA ALA A 125 -0.49 -33.87 -4.49
C ALA A 125 -1.78 -34.68 -4.35
N GLU A 126 -2.87 -34.05 -3.90
CA GLU A 126 -4.16 -34.72 -3.72
C GLU A 126 -4.79 -35.12 -5.06
N ARG A 127 -4.70 -34.25 -6.08
CA ARG A 127 -5.07 -34.61 -7.46
C ARG A 127 -4.30 -35.83 -7.97
N ALA A 128 -2.99 -35.89 -7.73
CA ALA A 128 -2.17 -37.03 -8.16
C ALA A 128 -2.59 -38.33 -7.45
N ARG A 129 -2.90 -38.26 -6.15
CA ARG A 129 -3.42 -39.40 -5.38
C ARG A 129 -4.77 -39.87 -5.90
N GLU A 130 -5.71 -38.97 -6.12
CA GLU A 130 -7.02 -39.30 -6.69
C GLU A 130 -6.90 -39.98 -8.06
N GLN A 131 -5.99 -39.50 -8.92
CA GLN A 131 -5.71 -40.12 -10.22
C GLN A 131 -5.19 -41.56 -10.09
N VAL A 132 -4.25 -41.81 -9.18
CA VAL A 132 -3.72 -43.17 -8.92
C VAL A 132 -4.82 -44.09 -8.41
N VAL A 133 -5.64 -43.63 -7.46
CA VAL A 133 -6.77 -44.41 -6.93
C VAL A 133 -7.80 -44.71 -8.01
N GLN A 134 -8.11 -43.75 -8.88
CA GLN A 134 -9.03 -43.94 -9.99
C GLN A 134 -8.47 -44.94 -11.02
N ALA A 135 -7.19 -44.83 -11.38
CA ALA A 135 -6.52 -45.76 -12.28
C ALA A 135 -6.53 -47.20 -11.73
N ALA A 136 -6.25 -47.39 -10.44
CA ALA A 136 -6.32 -48.68 -9.78
C ALA A 136 -7.73 -49.28 -9.81
N ARG A 137 -8.76 -48.48 -9.50
CA ARG A 137 -10.17 -48.90 -9.58
C ARG A 137 -10.58 -49.29 -11.00
N GLN A 138 -10.14 -48.53 -12.01
CA GLN A 138 -10.42 -48.84 -13.42
C GLN A 138 -9.74 -50.14 -13.85
N ALA A 139 -8.48 -50.34 -13.46
CA ALA A 139 -7.74 -51.58 -13.75
C ALA A 139 -8.40 -52.81 -13.09
N GLU A 140 -8.84 -52.69 -11.84
CA GLU A 140 -9.53 -53.76 -11.13
C GLU A 140 -10.90 -54.09 -11.77
N GLN A 141 -11.65 -53.07 -12.19
CA GLN A 141 -12.91 -53.27 -12.92
C GLN A 141 -12.68 -53.93 -14.29
N ALA A 142 -11.62 -53.57 -15.01
CA ALA A 142 -11.25 -54.18 -16.28
C ALA A 142 -10.86 -55.66 -16.10
N ALA A 143 -10.05 -55.98 -15.09
CA ALA A 143 -9.65 -57.35 -14.77
C ALA A 143 -10.84 -58.24 -14.37
N ARG A 144 -11.78 -57.70 -13.56
CA ARG A 144 -13.03 -58.41 -13.21
C ARG A 144 -13.93 -58.67 -14.42
N ARG A 145 -13.88 -57.81 -15.44
CA ARG A 145 -14.64 -58.00 -16.70
C ARG A 145 -13.98 -59.01 -17.64
N SER A 146 -12.65 -59.08 -17.67
CA SER A 146 -11.91 -60.05 -18.51
C SER A 146 -11.89 -61.46 -17.93
N GLY A 147 -11.84 -61.63 -16.60
CA GLY A 147 -11.84 -62.94 -15.94
C GLY A 147 -13.22 -63.63 -15.85
N ARG A 148 -14.26 -63.03 -16.42
CA ARG A 148 -15.64 -63.56 -16.45
C ARG A 148 -16.03 -64.17 -17.81
N ARG A 149 -15.06 -64.32 -18.72
CA ARG A 149 -15.19 -64.95 -20.04
C ARG A 149 -14.54 -66.31 -20.06
#